data_AF-A0A1M4NHK0-F1
#
_entry.id   AF-A0A1M4NHK0-F1
#
_cell.length_a   1.000
_cell.length_b   1.000
_cell.length_c   1.000
_cell.angle_alpha   90.00
_cell.angle_beta   90.00
_cell.angle_gamma   90.00
#
_symmetry.space_group_name_H-M   'P 1'
#
loop_
_entity.id
_entity.type
_entity.pdbx_description
1 polymer ?
#
loop_
_entity_poly.entity_id
_entity_poly.type
_entity_poly.pdbx_seq_one_letter_code
_entity_poly.pdbx_strand_id
1 'polypeptide(L)'
;MKFLLGVALVLASLGANSASSQEDALDQEIRRLQEQIKEMGATPDTQRTYPKEYDDYLKGTKPSKKAKKIKGYKIAHEKSGFFMGGGYALGLLTESYSSPQVMDSNLGIKVPNDVFKGAVTLQGWANMLNLELGYQRFFNPYFGTRLYGDLLFEPGLGKLTSKNNPKAKGGQFFYALGSLDMDALFDAPLDRQRKNFLGGYLGFGVGLMLLNDKGRGVLQQMLQNGYVSANALWKMLMQVDYTINVGIAFTYKRHWRFELGTKIPITYLRLGFETPATYSNTQGSRTLISGNTGFKRSSFLVMNVLYVF
;
A
#
# COMPACT_ATOMS: atom_id res chain seq x y z
N MET A 1 -6.41 23.27 3.54
CA MET A 1 -6.60 22.72 2.17
C MET A 1 -6.01 23.59 1.06
N LYS A 2 -6.13 24.94 1.11
CA LYS A 2 -5.56 25.83 0.06
C LYS A 2 -4.03 25.96 0.06
N PHE A 3 -3.37 25.73 1.20
CA PHE A 3 -1.91 25.89 1.34
C PHE A 3 -1.11 24.70 0.75
N LEU A 4 -1.64 23.48 0.85
CA LEU A 4 -1.01 22.25 0.32
C LEU A 4 -1.10 22.15 -1.21
N LEU A 5 -2.16 22.71 -1.82
CA LEU A 5 -2.27 22.83 -3.27
C LEU A 5 -1.22 23.80 -3.83
N GLY A 6 -0.90 24.87 -3.08
CA GLY A 6 0.09 25.87 -3.49
C GLY A 6 1.53 25.34 -3.48
N VAL A 7 1.91 24.58 -2.45
CA VAL A 7 3.26 24.00 -2.35
C VAL A 7 3.49 22.90 -3.40
N ALA A 8 2.48 22.08 -3.69
CA ALA A 8 2.55 21.07 -4.75
C ALA A 8 2.62 21.70 -6.16
N LEU A 9 1.92 22.81 -6.40
CA LEU A 9 2.00 23.53 -7.68
C LEU A 9 3.36 24.21 -7.89
N VAL A 10 3.95 24.75 -6.83
CA VAL A 10 5.26 25.42 -6.87
C VAL A 10 6.41 24.42 -7.02
N LEU A 11 6.34 23.25 -6.37
CA LEU A 11 7.32 22.18 -6.59
C LEU A 11 7.20 21.54 -7.98
N ALA A 12 5.97 21.40 -8.52
CA ALA A 12 5.75 20.93 -9.88
C ALA A 12 6.21 21.95 -10.95
N SER A 13 6.08 23.27 -10.69
CA SER A 13 6.55 24.30 -11.63
C SER A 13 8.06 24.51 -11.59
N LEU A 14 8.71 24.34 -10.43
CA LEU A 14 10.17 24.39 -10.29
C LEU A 14 10.86 23.14 -10.88
N GLY A 15 10.23 21.96 -10.77
CA GLY A 15 10.70 20.73 -11.42
C GLY A 15 10.49 20.71 -12.94
N ALA A 16 9.39 21.27 -13.43
CA ALA A 16 9.10 21.31 -14.88
C ALA A 16 10.02 22.29 -15.65
N ASN A 17 10.37 23.44 -15.07
CA ASN A 17 11.23 24.43 -15.73
C ASN A 17 12.72 24.05 -15.74
N SER A 18 13.18 23.22 -14.80
CA SER A 18 14.56 22.71 -14.76
C SER A 18 14.76 21.47 -15.64
N ALA A 19 13.74 20.60 -15.73
CA ALA A 19 13.77 19.44 -16.63
C ALA A 19 13.64 19.83 -18.12
N SER A 20 12.80 20.82 -18.47
CA SER A 20 12.64 21.25 -19.87
C SER A 20 13.91 21.92 -20.42
N SER A 21 14.59 22.72 -19.60
CA SER A 21 15.84 23.39 -20.00
C SER A 21 17.02 22.42 -20.11
N GLN A 22 17.05 21.33 -19.32
CA GLN A 22 18.02 20.26 -19.48
C GLN A 22 17.73 19.37 -20.69
N GLU A 23 16.46 19.01 -20.95
CA GLU A 23 16.07 18.25 -22.15
C GLU A 23 16.38 19.03 -23.44
N ASP A 24 16.08 20.34 -23.48
CA ASP A 24 16.38 21.18 -24.64
C ASP A 24 17.89 21.33 -24.87
N ALA A 25 18.69 21.41 -23.79
CA ALA A 25 20.16 21.45 -23.89
C ALA A 25 20.74 20.11 -24.37
N LEU A 26 20.21 18.99 -23.90
CA LEU A 26 20.59 17.65 -24.34
C LEU A 26 20.22 17.40 -25.80
N ASP A 27 19.04 17.84 -26.24
CA ASP A 27 18.61 17.70 -27.64
C ASP A 27 19.45 18.58 -28.59
N GLN A 28 19.88 19.76 -28.15
CA GLN A 28 20.82 20.60 -28.91
C GLN A 28 22.21 19.97 -29.01
N GLU A 29 22.72 19.39 -27.92
CA GLU A 29 24.01 18.68 -27.89
C GLU A 29 23.97 17.43 -28.80
N ILE A 30 22.87 16.67 -28.77
CA ILE A 30 22.66 15.49 -29.62
C ILE A 30 22.64 15.89 -31.10
N ARG A 31 21.96 16.98 -31.46
CA ARG A 31 21.93 17.47 -32.86
C ARG A 31 23.31 17.92 -33.33
N ARG A 32 24.04 18.65 -32.48
CA ARG A 32 25.41 19.09 -32.78
C ARG A 32 26.34 17.90 -33.03
N LEU A 33 26.26 16.87 -32.19
CA LEU A 33 27.07 15.65 -32.34
C LEU A 33 26.68 14.86 -33.59
N GLN A 34 25.39 14.81 -33.94
CA GLN A 34 24.92 14.17 -35.17
C GLN A 34 25.42 14.88 -36.44
N GLU A 35 25.47 16.22 -36.43
CA GLU A 35 26.02 17.01 -37.54
C GLU A 35 27.54 16.80 -37.66
N GLN A 36 28.28 16.81 -36.55
CA GLN A 36 29.72 16.52 -36.55
C GLN A 36 30.06 15.13 -37.09
N ILE A 37 29.28 14.10 -36.71
CA ILE A 37 29.47 12.73 -37.22
C ILE A 37 29.20 12.65 -38.72
N LYS A 38 28.21 13.41 -39.21
CA LYS A 38 27.86 13.50 -40.63
C LYS A 38 28.93 14.24 -41.46
N GLU A 39 29.52 15.30 -40.91
CA GLU A 39 30.65 16.02 -41.52
C GLU A 39 31.92 15.16 -41.60
N MET A 40 32.11 14.23 -40.66
CA MET A 40 33.20 13.24 -40.68
C MET A 40 32.98 12.08 -41.66
N GLY A 41 31.91 12.11 -42.48
CA GLY A 41 31.63 11.10 -43.50
C GLY A 41 31.07 9.78 -42.96
N ALA A 42 30.74 9.70 -41.67
CA ALA A 42 30.12 8.54 -41.05
C ALA A 42 28.59 8.71 -40.99
N THR A 43 27.84 7.68 -41.39
CA THR A 43 26.39 7.63 -41.12
C THR A 43 26.18 7.18 -39.67
N PRO A 44 25.48 7.96 -38.83
CA PRO A 44 25.17 7.53 -37.47
C PRO A 44 24.35 6.23 -37.53
N ASP A 45 24.90 5.14 -37.00
CA ASP A 45 24.14 3.90 -36.85
C ASP A 45 23.10 4.11 -35.75
N THR A 46 21.89 4.47 -36.18
CA THR A 46 20.72 4.65 -35.30
C THR A 46 20.01 3.34 -35.03
N GLN A 47 20.54 2.20 -35.49
CA GLN A 47 19.97 0.90 -35.17
C GLN A 47 20.27 0.55 -33.72
N ARG A 48 19.30 0.83 -32.83
CA ARG A 48 19.21 0.15 -31.53
C ARG A 48 19.21 -1.35 -31.80
N THR A 49 20.35 -1.99 -31.62
CA THR A 49 20.52 -3.41 -31.81
C THR A 49 19.73 -4.11 -30.71
N TYR A 50 18.68 -4.83 -31.10
CA TYR A 50 17.88 -5.64 -30.18
C TYR A 50 18.76 -6.76 -29.59
N PRO A 51 18.49 -7.24 -28.36
CA PRO A 51 19.17 -8.41 -27.82
C PRO A 51 19.04 -9.59 -28.80
N LYS A 52 20.14 -10.31 -29.08
CA LYS A 52 20.23 -11.40 -30.07
C LYS A 52 19.17 -12.49 -29.90
N GLU A 53 18.65 -12.67 -28.69
CA GLU A 53 17.53 -13.58 -28.39
C GLU A 53 16.24 -13.24 -29.15
N TYR A 54 16.09 -12.02 -29.69
CA TYR A 54 14.87 -11.51 -30.34
C TYR A 54 14.68 -11.96 -31.78
N ASP A 55 15.76 -12.14 -32.55
CA ASP A 55 15.68 -12.50 -33.97
C ASP A 55 15.32 -13.98 -34.18
N ASP A 56 15.69 -14.85 -33.24
CA ASP A 56 15.40 -16.28 -33.33
C ASP A 56 13.90 -16.60 -33.19
N TYR A 57 13.14 -15.84 -32.40
CA TYR A 57 11.69 -16.03 -32.23
C TYR A 57 10.83 -15.55 -33.42
N LEU A 58 11.42 -14.82 -34.38
CA LEU A 58 10.69 -14.18 -35.48
C LEU A 58 10.97 -14.79 -36.86
N LYS A 59 11.79 -15.85 -36.93
CA LYS A 59 12.08 -16.60 -38.17
C LYS A 59 10.78 -17.11 -38.81
N GLY A 60 10.56 -16.76 -40.09
CA GLY A 60 9.42 -17.24 -40.90
C GLY A 60 8.11 -16.43 -40.83
N THR A 61 8.06 -15.28 -40.13
CA THR A 61 6.82 -14.50 -40.01
C THR A 61 6.67 -13.47 -41.15
N LYS A 62 5.48 -13.39 -41.78
CA LYS A 62 5.17 -12.35 -42.80
C LYS A 62 5.49 -10.94 -42.28
N PRO A 63 6.06 -10.02 -43.09
CA PRO A 63 6.56 -8.70 -42.64
C PRO A 63 5.54 -7.86 -41.85
N SER A 64 4.27 -7.86 -42.28
CA SER A 64 3.18 -7.13 -41.61
C SER A 64 2.84 -7.69 -40.21
N LYS A 65 2.92 -9.01 -40.05
CA LYS A 65 2.76 -9.68 -38.75
C LYS A 65 3.98 -9.45 -37.85
N LYS A 66 5.20 -9.43 -38.43
CA LYS A 66 6.45 -9.10 -37.72
C LYS A 66 6.39 -7.66 -37.16
N ALA A 67 6.01 -6.68 -37.98
CA ALA A 67 5.88 -5.28 -37.55
C ALA A 67 4.84 -5.09 -36.42
N LYS A 68 3.68 -5.76 -36.51
CA LYS A 68 2.65 -5.70 -35.45
C LYS A 68 3.14 -6.32 -34.13
N LYS A 69 3.89 -7.43 -34.19
CA LYS A 69 4.53 -8.03 -33.02
C LYS A 69 5.57 -7.10 -32.40
N ILE A 70 6.47 -6.53 -33.19
CA ILE A 70 7.49 -5.57 -32.73
C ILE A 70 6.86 -4.37 -32.02
N LYS A 71 5.82 -3.78 -32.62
CA LYS A 71 5.08 -2.67 -31.99
C LYS A 71 4.44 -3.09 -30.67
N GLY A 72 3.89 -4.30 -30.58
CA GLY A 72 3.37 -4.86 -29.34
C GLY A 72 4.45 -5.00 -28.26
N TYR A 73 5.62 -5.53 -28.61
CA TYR A 73 6.75 -5.64 -27.68
C TYR A 73 7.26 -4.29 -27.20
N LYS A 74 7.37 -3.30 -28.11
CA LYS A 74 7.77 -1.94 -27.73
C LYS A 74 6.82 -1.35 -26.68
N ILE A 75 5.51 -1.49 -26.89
CA ILE A 75 4.50 -1.01 -25.94
C ILE A 75 4.59 -1.76 -24.61
N ALA A 76 4.77 -3.08 -24.64
CA ALA A 76 4.93 -3.88 -23.42
C ALA A 76 6.17 -3.44 -22.64
N HIS A 77 7.29 -3.20 -23.34
CA HIS A 77 8.52 -2.69 -22.75
C HIS A 77 8.34 -1.30 -22.15
N GLU A 78 7.66 -0.37 -22.82
CA GLU A 78 7.40 0.98 -22.29
C GLU A 78 6.49 0.99 -21.05
N LYS A 79 5.67 -0.06 -20.88
CA LYS A 79 4.86 -0.28 -19.66
C LYS A 79 5.61 -1.09 -18.61
N SER A 80 6.78 -1.61 -18.90
CA SER A 80 7.57 -2.43 -17.97
C SER A 80 8.67 -1.58 -17.39
N GLY A 81 8.96 -1.76 -16.11
CA GLY A 81 9.96 -0.95 -15.46
C GLY A 81 9.80 -0.94 -13.96
N PHE A 82 10.74 -0.24 -13.33
CA PHE A 82 10.57 0.15 -11.94
C PHE A 82 9.40 1.12 -11.85
N PHE A 83 8.67 1.05 -10.75
CA PHE A 83 7.65 2.02 -10.46
C PHE A 83 7.74 2.48 -9.03
N MET A 84 7.28 3.70 -8.81
CA MET A 84 7.01 4.23 -7.48
C MET A 84 5.71 5.00 -7.50
N GLY A 85 5.09 5.09 -6.35
CA GLY A 85 3.92 5.91 -6.19
C GLY A 85 3.37 5.83 -4.80
N GLY A 86 2.14 6.30 -4.67
CA GLY A 86 1.47 6.30 -3.40
C GLY A 86 0.06 6.80 -3.53
N GLY A 87 -0.59 6.90 -2.39
CA GLY A 87 -1.99 7.21 -2.38
C GLY A 87 -2.61 7.12 -1.00
N TYR A 88 -3.85 6.67 -0.99
CA TYR A 88 -4.69 6.70 0.20
C TYR A 88 -5.47 5.40 0.32
N ALA A 89 -5.60 4.91 1.55
CA ALA A 89 -6.41 3.76 1.87
C ALA A 89 -7.38 4.05 3.01
N LEU A 90 -8.55 3.41 2.95
CA LEU A 90 -9.60 3.53 3.97
C LEU A 90 -10.10 2.14 4.38
N GLY A 91 -10.23 1.93 5.69
CA GLY A 91 -10.83 0.74 6.25
C GLY A 91 -11.39 0.94 7.65
N LEU A 92 -12.04 -0.11 8.16
CA LEU A 92 -12.55 -0.15 9.53
C LEU A 92 -11.77 -1.20 10.32
N LEU A 93 -11.29 -0.82 11.50
CA LEU A 93 -10.71 -1.73 12.48
C LEU A 93 -11.71 -2.01 13.59
N THR A 94 -11.66 -3.22 14.13
CA THR A 94 -12.48 -3.65 15.26
C THR A 94 -11.63 -4.45 16.22
N GLU A 95 -11.69 -4.08 17.49
CA GLU A 95 -11.01 -4.78 18.58
C GLU A 95 -12.04 -5.23 19.60
N SER A 96 -11.80 -6.35 20.28
CA SER A 96 -12.77 -6.88 21.25
C SER A 96 -12.15 -7.66 22.38
N TYR A 97 -12.79 -7.66 23.54
CA TYR A 97 -12.45 -8.52 24.67
C TYR A 97 -13.71 -9.01 25.36
N SER A 98 -13.88 -10.33 25.47
CA SER A 98 -15.06 -10.96 26.10
C SER A 98 -14.71 -12.13 27.01
N SER A 99 -13.46 -12.23 27.46
CA SER A 99 -13.02 -13.33 28.34
C SER A 99 -13.47 -13.10 29.79
N PRO A 100 -13.93 -14.17 30.48
CA PRO A 100 -14.25 -14.12 31.91
C PRO A 100 -13.00 -14.10 32.80
N GLN A 101 -11.82 -14.22 32.21
CA GLN A 101 -10.54 -14.24 32.91
C GLN A 101 -9.60 -13.14 32.40
N VAL A 102 -8.69 -12.70 33.26
CA VAL A 102 -7.51 -11.85 32.96
C VAL A 102 -6.29 -12.47 33.66
N MET A 103 -5.09 -11.99 33.34
CA MET A 103 -3.87 -12.41 34.02
C MET A 103 -3.58 -11.47 35.18
N ASP A 104 -3.35 -11.99 36.39
CA ASP A 104 -2.74 -11.21 37.46
C ASP A 104 -1.29 -10.88 37.07
N SER A 105 -0.95 -9.59 36.96
CA SER A 105 0.37 -9.20 36.45
C SER A 105 1.51 -9.53 37.41
N ASN A 106 1.25 -9.69 38.71
CA ASN A 106 2.26 -9.98 39.71
C ASN A 106 2.45 -11.50 39.87
N LEU A 107 1.34 -12.25 39.85
CA LEU A 107 1.35 -13.69 40.10
C LEU A 107 1.49 -14.52 38.82
N GLY A 108 1.21 -13.96 37.65
CA GLY A 108 1.23 -14.68 36.37
C GLY A 108 0.18 -15.77 36.26
N ILE A 109 -0.90 -15.70 37.06
CA ILE A 109 -2.00 -16.66 37.06
C ILE A 109 -3.29 -16.05 36.51
N LYS A 110 -4.15 -16.89 35.94
CA LYS A 110 -5.47 -16.47 35.47
C LYS A 110 -6.40 -16.24 36.66
N VAL A 111 -7.02 -15.07 36.70
CA VAL A 111 -8.01 -14.66 37.72
C VAL A 111 -9.31 -14.21 37.05
N PRO A 112 -10.46 -14.19 37.77
CA PRO A 112 -11.69 -13.64 37.23
C PRO A 112 -11.52 -12.22 36.69
N ASN A 113 -12.18 -11.92 35.58
CA ASN A 113 -12.13 -10.59 34.95
C ASN A 113 -12.91 -9.59 35.81
N ASP A 114 -12.16 -8.81 36.58
CA ASP A 114 -12.63 -7.72 37.40
C ASP A 114 -12.30 -6.34 36.78
N VAL A 115 -11.77 -6.31 35.56
CA VAL A 115 -11.34 -5.08 34.85
C VAL A 115 -12.52 -4.39 34.16
N PHE A 116 -13.36 -5.16 33.46
CA PHE A 116 -14.45 -4.62 32.64
C PHE A 116 -15.82 -4.99 33.20
N LYS A 117 -16.79 -4.07 33.05
CA LYS A 117 -18.21 -4.29 33.40
C LYS A 117 -18.92 -5.33 32.52
N GLY A 118 -18.30 -5.73 31.41
CA GLY A 118 -18.86 -6.65 30.42
C GLY A 118 -17.95 -6.76 29.19
N ALA A 119 -18.49 -7.34 28.11
CA ALA A 119 -17.76 -7.45 26.85
C ALA A 119 -17.44 -6.06 26.28
N VAL A 120 -16.22 -5.92 25.77
CA VAL A 120 -15.71 -4.69 25.14
C VAL A 120 -15.61 -4.91 23.64
N THR A 121 -16.14 -3.95 22.86
CA THR A 121 -15.96 -3.91 21.40
C THR A 121 -15.66 -2.47 21.00
N LEU A 122 -14.47 -2.25 20.45
CA LEU A 122 -13.99 -0.96 19.96
C LEU A 122 -13.92 -0.99 18.44
N GLN A 123 -14.21 0.15 17.82
CA GLN A 123 -14.10 0.31 16.37
C GLN A 123 -13.54 1.69 16.00
N GLY A 124 -12.81 1.74 14.90
CA GLY A 124 -12.19 2.96 14.40
C GLY A 124 -11.94 2.90 12.90
N TRP A 125 -12.09 4.04 12.23
CA TRP A 125 -11.78 4.17 10.81
C TRP A 125 -10.28 4.38 10.62
N ALA A 126 -9.64 3.43 9.93
CA ALA A 126 -8.25 3.53 9.52
C ALA A 126 -8.15 4.37 8.24
N ASN A 127 -7.60 5.58 8.39
CA ASN A 127 -7.41 6.55 7.32
C ASN A 127 -5.91 6.61 7.01
N MET A 128 -5.46 5.89 5.98
CA MET A 128 -4.05 5.59 5.79
C MET A 128 -3.48 6.25 4.53
N LEU A 129 -2.23 6.69 4.61
CA LEU A 129 -1.42 6.96 3.43
C LEU A 129 -0.79 5.66 2.96
N ASN A 130 -0.60 5.57 1.64
CA ASN A 130 0.06 4.44 0.99
C ASN A 130 1.31 4.91 0.26
N LEU A 131 2.38 4.13 0.35
CA LEU A 131 3.60 4.27 -0.45
C LEU A 131 3.88 2.92 -1.11
N GLU A 132 4.13 2.93 -2.42
CA GLU A 132 4.41 1.72 -3.20
C GLU A 132 5.68 1.87 -4.01
N LEU A 133 6.49 0.83 -4.04
CA LEU A 133 7.67 0.73 -4.89
C LEU A 133 7.88 -0.70 -5.37
N GLY A 134 8.24 -0.87 -6.63
CA GLY A 134 8.43 -2.21 -7.15
C GLY A 134 8.85 -2.24 -8.61
N TYR A 135 8.66 -3.40 -9.21
CA TYR A 135 8.94 -3.64 -10.61
C TYR A 135 7.76 -4.35 -11.26
N GLN A 136 7.36 -3.84 -12.43
CA GLN A 136 6.32 -4.47 -13.25
C GLN A 136 6.88 -4.88 -14.61
N ARG A 137 6.43 -6.03 -15.10
CA ARG A 137 6.81 -6.57 -16.40
C ARG A 137 5.58 -6.99 -17.18
N PHE A 138 5.40 -6.38 -18.35
CA PHE A 138 4.42 -6.80 -19.33
C PHE A 138 5.07 -7.74 -20.35
N PHE A 139 4.51 -8.95 -20.49
CA PHE A 139 4.97 -9.94 -21.48
C PHE A 139 4.44 -9.62 -22.88
N ASN A 140 3.30 -8.92 -22.93
CA ASN A 140 2.68 -8.36 -24.11
C ASN A 140 1.90 -7.10 -23.70
N PRO A 141 1.34 -6.30 -24.64
CA PRO A 141 0.63 -5.06 -24.28
C PRO A 141 -0.52 -5.23 -23.27
N TYR A 142 -1.04 -6.45 -23.12
CA TYR A 142 -2.25 -6.75 -22.37
C TYR A 142 -1.96 -7.42 -21.04
N PHE A 143 -0.97 -8.30 -20.95
CA PHE A 143 -0.72 -9.11 -19.76
C PHE A 143 0.66 -8.85 -19.18
N GLY A 144 0.71 -8.71 -17.86
CA GLY A 144 1.94 -8.54 -17.11
C GLY A 144 1.83 -9.06 -15.69
N THR A 145 2.91 -8.89 -14.94
CA THR A 145 3.00 -9.17 -13.51
C THR A 145 3.75 -8.04 -12.83
N ARG A 146 3.51 -7.83 -11.55
CA ARG A 146 4.33 -6.95 -10.72
C ARG A 146 4.67 -7.60 -9.39
N LEU A 147 5.84 -7.24 -8.87
CA LEU A 147 6.28 -7.52 -7.51
C LEU A 147 6.64 -6.18 -6.87
N TYR A 148 6.07 -5.89 -5.71
CA TYR A 148 6.24 -4.60 -5.06
C TYR A 148 6.11 -4.68 -3.55
N GLY A 149 6.75 -3.73 -2.88
CA GLY A 149 6.52 -3.46 -1.47
C GLY A 149 5.55 -2.29 -1.33
N ASP A 150 4.63 -2.38 -0.38
CA ASP A 150 3.80 -1.26 0.05
C ASP A 150 3.93 -0.96 1.55
N LEU A 151 3.61 0.28 1.91
CA LEU A 151 3.49 0.73 3.28
C LEU A 151 2.22 1.56 3.45
N LEU A 152 1.25 0.96 4.13
CA LEU A 152 0.05 1.62 4.61
C LEU A 152 0.28 2.09 6.04
N PHE A 153 0.07 3.37 6.32
CA PHE A 153 0.18 3.90 7.68
C PHE A 153 -0.78 5.04 7.93
N GLU A 154 -1.28 5.15 9.16
CA GLU A 154 -2.09 6.29 9.56
C GLU A 154 -1.23 7.52 9.85
N PRO A 155 -1.48 8.66 9.18
CA PRO A 155 -0.86 9.92 9.56
C PRO A 155 -1.49 10.39 10.88
N GLY A 156 -0.81 10.12 11.99
CA GLY A 156 -1.26 10.47 13.33
C GLY A 156 -2.01 9.33 14.02
N LEU A 157 -3.10 9.65 14.73
CA LEU A 157 -3.87 8.67 15.49
C LEU A 157 -5.33 8.63 15.02
N GLY A 158 -5.78 7.44 14.63
CA GLY A 158 -7.18 7.13 14.41
C GLY A 158 -8.01 7.24 15.70
N LYS A 159 -9.33 7.40 15.56
CA LYS A 159 -10.25 7.51 16.71
C LYS A 159 -10.92 6.17 16.99
N LEU A 160 -10.89 5.75 18.26
CA LEU A 160 -11.65 4.60 18.76
C LEU A 160 -12.98 5.04 19.38
N THR A 161 -14.02 4.29 19.05
CA THR A 161 -15.36 4.41 19.61
C THR A 161 -15.83 3.06 20.12
N SER A 162 -16.71 3.06 21.11
CA SER A 162 -17.32 1.82 21.58
C SER A 162 -18.54 1.47 20.75
N LYS A 163 -18.61 0.22 20.29
CA LYS A 163 -19.84 -0.32 19.69
C LYS A 163 -20.90 -0.61 20.76
N ASN A 164 -20.45 -1.01 21.95
CA ASN A 164 -21.33 -1.43 23.04
C ASN A 164 -21.86 -0.24 23.86
N ASN A 165 -21.21 0.93 23.78
CA ASN A 165 -21.64 2.17 24.42
C ASN A 165 -21.31 3.39 23.54
N PRO A 166 -22.19 3.80 22.60
CA PRO A 166 -21.91 4.88 21.65
C PRO A 166 -21.61 6.26 22.28
N LYS A 167 -21.92 6.45 23.57
CA LYS A 167 -21.58 7.67 24.34
C LYS A 167 -20.12 7.67 24.80
N ALA A 168 -19.49 6.50 24.86
CA ALA A 168 -18.07 6.38 25.15
C ALA A 168 -17.25 6.81 23.91
N LYS A 169 -16.49 7.89 24.07
CA LYS A 169 -15.61 8.46 23.04
C LYS A 169 -14.24 8.79 23.66
N GLY A 170 -13.23 8.89 22.83
CA GLY A 170 -11.94 9.49 23.20
C GLY A 170 -10.73 8.57 23.09
N GLY A 171 -10.93 7.28 22.81
CA GLY A 171 -9.81 6.38 22.54
C GLY A 171 -9.17 6.70 21.20
N GLN A 172 -7.92 6.28 21.03
CA GLN A 172 -7.15 6.49 19.82
C GLN A 172 -6.37 5.24 19.45
N PHE A 173 -6.00 5.09 18.19
CA PHE A 173 -5.12 4.02 17.74
C PHE A 173 -4.14 4.52 16.69
N PHE A 174 -3.04 3.81 16.55
CA PHE A 174 -2.10 3.90 15.44
C PHE A 174 -2.12 2.56 14.72
N TYR A 175 -2.20 2.59 13.40
CA TYR A 175 -2.15 1.42 12.56
C TYR A 175 -1.14 1.58 11.41
N ALA A 176 -0.37 0.53 11.17
CA ALA A 176 0.49 0.41 10.00
C ALA A 176 0.51 -1.04 9.47
N LEU A 177 0.70 -1.17 8.16
CA LEU A 177 0.87 -2.43 7.44
C LEU A 177 1.93 -2.22 6.37
N GLY A 178 3.08 -2.88 6.52
CA GLY A 178 4.06 -3.00 5.45
C GLY A 178 3.92 -4.37 4.80
N SER A 179 3.86 -4.46 3.47
CA SER A 179 3.72 -5.76 2.82
C SER A 179 4.51 -5.91 1.52
N LEU A 180 4.71 -7.17 1.14
CA LEU A 180 5.27 -7.57 -0.14
C LEU A 180 4.15 -8.24 -0.93
N ASP A 181 3.90 -7.72 -2.13
CA ASP A 181 2.75 -8.05 -2.96
C ASP A 181 3.20 -8.52 -4.35
N MET A 182 2.50 -9.53 -4.87
CA MET A 182 2.65 -10.00 -6.24
C MET A 182 1.29 -10.04 -6.95
N ASP A 183 1.18 -9.31 -8.06
CA ASP A 183 -0.05 -9.22 -8.84
C ASP A 183 0.14 -9.65 -10.29
N ALA A 184 -0.90 -10.29 -10.83
CA ALA A 184 -1.13 -10.40 -12.26
C ALA A 184 -1.85 -9.15 -12.77
N LEU A 185 -1.42 -8.63 -13.91
CA LEU A 185 -1.91 -7.41 -14.54
C LEU A 185 -2.59 -7.72 -15.87
N PHE A 186 -3.74 -7.09 -16.10
CA PHE A 186 -4.45 -7.10 -17.38
C PHE A 186 -4.76 -5.68 -17.81
N ASP A 187 -4.47 -5.31 -19.05
CA ASP A 187 -4.70 -3.98 -19.63
C ASP A 187 -5.30 -4.07 -21.05
N ALA A 188 -6.43 -3.42 -21.27
CA ALA A 188 -7.04 -3.24 -22.59
C ALA A 188 -6.77 -1.82 -23.12
N PRO A 189 -6.24 -1.66 -24.34
CA PRO A 189 -5.99 -0.34 -24.92
C PRO A 189 -7.30 0.38 -25.24
N LEU A 190 -7.38 1.66 -24.88
CA LEU A 190 -8.55 2.51 -25.15
C LEU A 190 -8.46 3.25 -26.48
N ASP A 191 -7.26 3.34 -27.05
CA ASP A 191 -7.00 4.07 -28.29
C ASP A 191 -6.20 3.24 -29.30
N ARG A 192 -6.33 3.58 -30.60
CA ARG A 192 -5.63 2.89 -31.70
C ARG A 192 -4.10 3.04 -31.60
N GLN A 193 -3.61 4.12 -31.01
CA GLN A 193 -2.18 4.35 -30.78
C GLN A 193 -1.66 3.59 -29.55
N ARG A 194 -2.56 2.99 -28.74
CA ARG A 194 -2.27 2.24 -27.52
C ARG A 194 -1.42 3.06 -26.55
N LYS A 195 -1.81 4.31 -26.33
CA LYS A 195 -1.17 5.21 -25.36
C LYS A 195 -1.84 5.10 -24.00
N ASN A 196 -3.15 4.84 -23.98
CA ASN A 196 -3.96 4.75 -22.79
C ASN A 196 -4.60 3.37 -22.67
N PHE A 197 -4.71 2.88 -21.44
CA PHE A 197 -5.23 1.54 -21.14
C PHE A 197 -6.20 1.60 -19.98
N LEU A 198 -7.23 0.76 -20.03
CA LEU A 198 -8.05 0.41 -18.88
C LEU A 198 -7.76 -1.05 -18.55
N GLY A 199 -7.48 -1.33 -17.29
CA GLY A 199 -7.03 -2.62 -16.85
C GLY A 199 -7.53 -2.98 -15.47
N GLY A 200 -7.05 -4.11 -15.00
CA GLY A 200 -7.23 -4.58 -13.64
C GLY A 200 -6.03 -5.39 -13.18
N TYR A 201 -6.03 -5.68 -11.89
CA TYR A 201 -5.00 -6.49 -11.25
C TYR A 201 -5.64 -7.43 -10.23
N LEU A 202 -5.00 -8.58 -10.06
CA LEU A 202 -5.34 -9.57 -9.06
C LEU A 202 -4.05 -10.21 -8.55
N GLY A 203 -3.90 -10.28 -7.25
CA GLY A 203 -2.70 -10.82 -6.64
C GLY A 203 -2.85 -11.16 -5.18
N PHE A 204 -1.73 -11.48 -4.57
CA PHE A 204 -1.65 -11.79 -3.15
C PHE A 204 -0.51 -11.01 -2.50
N GLY A 205 -0.66 -10.79 -1.20
CA GLY A 205 0.30 -10.08 -0.37
C GLY A 205 0.59 -10.82 0.92
N VAL A 206 1.80 -10.63 1.42
CA VAL A 206 2.21 -11.00 2.77
C VAL A 206 2.76 -9.77 3.45
N GLY A 207 2.17 -9.38 4.58
CA GLY A 207 2.54 -8.16 5.28
C GLY A 207 2.70 -8.33 6.77
N LEU A 208 3.38 -7.36 7.39
CA LEU A 208 3.49 -7.21 8.82
C LEU A 208 2.62 -6.03 9.26
N MET A 209 1.64 -6.32 10.10
CA MET A 209 0.76 -5.32 10.70
C MET A 209 1.23 -4.95 12.09
N LEU A 210 1.15 -3.66 12.39
CA LEU A 210 1.37 -3.09 13.70
C LEU A 210 0.15 -2.26 14.09
N LEU A 211 -0.36 -2.52 15.29
CA LEU A 211 -1.41 -1.72 15.93
C LEU A 211 -1.00 -1.38 17.35
N ASN A 212 -1.22 -0.12 17.75
CA ASN A 212 -1.07 0.35 19.13
C ASN A 212 -2.24 1.25 19.46
N ASP A 213 -2.87 1.03 20.62
CA ASP A 213 -4.02 1.83 21.03
C ASP A 213 -3.77 2.65 22.30
N LYS A 214 -4.61 3.66 22.49
CA LYS A 214 -4.65 4.52 23.66
C LYS A 214 -6.08 4.55 24.19
N GLY A 215 -6.22 4.18 25.46
CA GLY A 215 -7.52 3.92 26.09
C GLY A 215 -8.22 5.14 26.70
N ARG A 216 -7.57 6.31 26.75
CA ARG A 216 -8.13 7.48 27.46
C ARG A 216 -9.55 7.82 26.94
N GLY A 217 -10.45 8.18 27.86
CA GLY A 217 -11.84 8.52 27.54
C GLY A 217 -12.75 7.31 27.31
N VAL A 218 -12.61 6.61 26.18
CA VAL A 218 -13.56 5.56 25.77
C VAL A 218 -13.57 4.38 26.74
N LEU A 219 -12.40 3.98 27.27
CA LEU A 219 -12.34 2.85 28.19
C LEU A 219 -12.82 3.18 29.60
N GLN A 220 -12.65 4.42 30.07
CA GLN A 220 -12.93 4.73 31.47
C GLN A 220 -14.40 4.49 31.86
N GLN A 221 -15.30 4.55 30.88
CA GLN A 221 -16.71 4.23 31.06
C GLN A 221 -17.00 2.72 31.14
N MET A 222 -16.10 1.88 30.60
CA MET A 222 -16.22 0.42 30.54
C MET A 222 -15.47 -0.29 31.68
N LEU A 223 -14.50 0.40 32.28
CA LEU A 223 -13.73 -0.09 33.42
C LEU A 223 -14.60 -0.12 34.69
N GLN A 224 -14.27 -1.04 35.60
CA GLN A 224 -14.82 -1.11 36.95
C GLN A 224 -13.68 -1.17 37.99
N ASN A 225 -14.03 -1.20 39.28
CA ASN A 225 -13.07 -1.40 40.38
C ASN A 225 -11.87 -0.42 40.38
N GLY A 226 -12.08 0.80 39.86
CA GLY A 226 -11.06 1.86 39.86
C GLY A 226 -9.86 1.60 38.93
N TYR A 227 -9.93 0.60 38.05
CA TYR A 227 -8.85 0.32 37.10
C TYR A 227 -8.60 1.48 36.14
N VAL A 228 -7.33 1.71 35.82
CA VAL A 228 -6.87 2.66 34.79
C VAL A 228 -5.81 2.00 33.91
N SER A 229 -5.74 2.44 32.64
CA SER A 229 -4.72 1.99 31.67
C SER A 229 -4.41 3.11 30.69
N ALA A 230 -3.18 3.14 30.19
CA ALA A 230 -2.78 3.99 29.07
C ALA A 230 -3.32 3.44 27.73
N ASN A 231 -3.43 2.12 27.61
CA ASN A 231 -3.83 1.40 26.41
C ASN A 231 -5.30 0.95 26.49
N ALA A 232 -5.94 0.84 25.32
CA ALA A 232 -7.31 0.41 25.17
C ALA A 232 -7.46 -1.11 25.31
N LEU A 233 -6.83 -1.93 24.46
CA LEU A 233 -6.80 -3.39 24.55
C LEU A 233 -5.40 -3.94 24.20
N TRP A 234 -4.62 -3.21 23.39
CA TRP A 234 -3.30 -3.56 22.89
C TRP A 234 -2.28 -2.46 23.15
N LYS A 235 -1.28 -2.76 24.00
CA LYS A 235 -0.07 -1.94 24.01
C LYS A 235 0.66 -2.04 22.68
N MET A 236 0.72 -3.24 22.11
CA MET A 236 1.22 -3.48 20.77
C MET A 236 0.63 -4.79 20.27
N LEU A 237 0.00 -4.77 19.10
CA LEU A 237 -0.37 -5.96 18.36
C LEU A 237 0.51 -6.02 17.12
N MET A 238 1.17 -7.15 16.92
CA MET A 238 1.96 -7.42 15.74
C MET A 238 1.53 -8.75 15.12
N GLN A 239 1.19 -8.75 13.84
CA GLN A 239 0.69 -9.94 13.14
C GLN A 239 1.21 -9.98 11.71
N VAL A 240 1.46 -11.18 11.21
CA VAL A 240 1.68 -11.40 9.78
C VAL A 240 0.33 -11.58 9.13
N ASP A 241 0.06 -10.81 8.09
CA ASP A 241 -1.19 -10.82 7.36
C ASP A 241 -1.02 -11.34 5.95
N TYR A 242 -1.99 -12.14 5.52
CA TYR A 242 -2.11 -12.62 4.16
C TYR A 242 -3.28 -11.92 3.49
N THR A 243 -3.03 -11.31 2.34
CA THR A 243 -4.03 -10.49 1.65
C THR A 243 -4.23 -10.92 0.21
N ILE A 244 -5.42 -10.65 -0.32
CA ILE A 244 -5.68 -10.64 -1.76
C ILE A 244 -5.82 -9.20 -2.21
N ASN A 245 -5.12 -8.84 -3.27
CA ASN A 245 -5.19 -7.53 -3.90
C ASN A 245 -6.04 -7.66 -5.16
N VAL A 246 -7.05 -6.80 -5.32
CA VAL A 246 -7.85 -6.77 -6.54
C VAL A 246 -8.22 -5.34 -6.86
N GLY A 247 -8.17 -4.95 -8.13
CA GLY A 247 -8.58 -3.61 -8.50
C GLY A 247 -8.61 -3.37 -10.00
N ILE A 248 -8.98 -2.14 -10.32
CA ILE A 248 -8.98 -1.58 -11.66
C ILE A 248 -7.89 -0.51 -11.77
N ALA A 249 -7.38 -0.33 -12.98
CA ALA A 249 -6.33 0.64 -13.25
C ALA A 249 -6.56 1.37 -14.57
N PHE A 250 -6.34 2.67 -14.56
CA PHE A 250 -6.24 3.47 -15.77
C PHE A 250 -4.77 3.85 -16.00
N THR A 251 -4.20 3.46 -17.14
CA THR A 251 -2.84 3.82 -17.51
C THR A 251 -2.86 4.92 -18.55
N TYR A 252 -2.28 6.08 -18.23
CA TYR A 252 -2.14 7.24 -19.11
C TYR A 252 -0.73 7.34 -19.67
N LYS A 253 -0.63 7.52 -21.00
CA LYS A 253 0.65 7.61 -21.72
C LYS A 253 1.65 6.50 -21.36
N ARG A 254 1.17 5.29 -21.03
CA ARG A 254 1.97 4.09 -20.65
C ARG A 254 2.77 4.17 -19.34
N HIS A 255 2.95 5.36 -18.75
CA HIS A 255 3.78 5.56 -17.55
C HIS A 255 2.97 5.87 -16.28
N TRP A 256 1.90 6.65 -16.39
CA TRP A 256 1.10 7.05 -15.25
C TRP A 256 -0.04 6.06 -15.04
N ARG A 257 -0.09 5.40 -13.89
CA ARG A 257 -1.12 4.40 -13.58
C ARG A 257 -1.93 4.84 -12.36
N PHE A 258 -3.23 5.03 -12.56
CA PHE A 258 -4.19 5.39 -11.53
C PHE A 258 -4.94 4.13 -11.13
N GLU A 259 -4.83 3.72 -9.88
CA GLU A 259 -5.40 2.46 -9.40
C GLU A 259 -6.48 2.71 -8.37
N LEU A 260 -7.57 1.98 -8.49
CA LEU A 260 -8.62 1.87 -7.49
C LEU A 260 -8.83 0.39 -7.23
N GLY A 261 -8.58 -0.04 -6.00
CA GLY A 261 -8.71 -1.44 -5.64
C GLY A 261 -9.00 -1.68 -4.19
N THR A 262 -8.91 -2.93 -3.81
CA THR A 262 -9.20 -3.42 -2.47
C THR A 262 -8.15 -4.42 -2.05
N LYS A 263 -7.59 -4.22 -0.86
CA LYS A 263 -6.73 -5.18 -0.16
C LYS A 263 -7.59 -5.94 0.85
N ILE A 264 -7.83 -7.22 0.59
CA ILE A 264 -8.73 -8.08 1.36
C ILE A 264 -7.90 -8.94 2.31
N PRO A 265 -8.03 -8.79 3.64
CA PRO A 265 -7.39 -9.70 4.58
C PRO A 265 -8.05 -11.08 4.54
N ILE A 266 -7.25 -12.13 4.34
CA ILE A 266 -7.72 -13.52 4.28
C ILE A 266 -7.52 -14.21 5.63
N THR A 267 -6.29 -14.16 6.12
CA THR A 267 -5.91 -14.76 7.39
C THR A 267 -4.72 -14.02 7.99
N TYR A 268 -4.46 -14.28 9.26
CA TYR A 268 -3.36 -13.69 10.01
C TYR A 268 -2.65 -14.75 10.85
N LEU A 269 -1.38 -14.52 11.13
CA LEU A 269 -0.56 -15.30 12.05
C LEU A 269 -0.04 -14.38 13.15
N ARG A 270 -0.36 -14.73 14.41
CA ARG A 270 0.23 -14.08 15.58
C ARG A 270 1.57 -14.70 15.88
N LEU A 271 2.59 -13.86 16.00
CA LEU A 271 3.96 -14.31 16.23
C LEU A 271 4.29 -14.49 17.72
N GLY A 272 3.36 -14.15 18.63
CA GLY A 272 3.58 -14.24 20.08
C GLY A 272 4.36 -13.05 20.66
N PHE A 273 4.66 -12.04 19.83
CA PHE A 273 5.32 -10.80 20.25
C PHE A 273 4.32 -9.70 20.62
N GLU A 274 3.02 -9.99 20.56
CA GLU A 274 2.00 -9.03 20.96
C GLU A 274 2.01 -8.79 22.47
N THR A 275 1.78 -7.53 22.85
CA THR A 275 1.68 -7.09 24.24
C THR A 275 0.28 -6.55 24.50
N PRO A 276 -0.58 -7.30 25.20
CA PRO A 276 -1.90 -6.82 25.61
C PRO A 276 -1.82 -5.65 26.59
N ALA A 277 -2.94 -4.93 26.75
CA ALA A 277 -3.03 -3.85 27.73
C ALA A 277 -2.96 -4.37 29.18
N THR A 278 -2.35 -3.57 30.06
CA THR A 278 -2.32 -3.78 31.50
C THR A 278 -3.07 -2.67 32.21
N TYR A 279 -3.98 -3.05 33.11
CA TYR A 279 -4.78 -2.17 33.94
C TYR A 279 -4.30 -2.25 35.37
N SER A 280 -4.25 -1.11 36.06
CA SER A 280 -3.85 -1.07 37.46
C SER A 280 -4.84 -0.28 38.29
N ASN A 281 -5.01 -0.67 39.54
CA ASN A 281 -5.73 0.05 40.58
C ASN A 281 -4.92 -0.03 41.90
N THR A 282 -5.54 0.34 43.02
CA THR A 282 -4.89 0.28 44.33
C THR A 282 -4.68 -1.15 44.85
N GLN A 283 -5.43 -2.13 44.34
CA GLN A 283 -5.34 -3.53 44.75
C GLN A 283 -4.32 -4.35 43.94
N GLY A 284 -3.96 -3.92 42.73
CA GLY A 284 -2.95 -4.57 41.91
C GLY A 284 -3.09 -4.28 40.42
N SER A 285 -2.49 -5.16 39.61
CA SER A 285 -2.46 -5.03 38.15
C SER A 285 -3.00 -6.29 37.46
N ARG A 286 -3.68 -6.06 36.33
CA ARG A 286 -4.33 -7.08 35.50
C ARG A 286 -3.91 -6.89 34.05
N THR A 287 -3.43 -7.93 33.40
CA THR A 287 -3.07 -7.92 31.98
C THR A 287 -4.08 -8.75 31.19
N LEU A 288 -4.52 -8.25 30.04
CA LEU A 288 -5.41 -9.02 29.17
C LEU A 288 -4.69 -10.25 28.62
N ILE A 289 -5.43 -11.33 28.41
CA ILE A 289 -4.87 -12.53 27.79
C ILE A 289 -4.90 -12.35 26.27
N SER A 290 -3.73 -12.28 25.62
CA SER A 290 -3.62 -12.04 24.16
C SER A 290 -4.58 -12.90 23.33
N GLY A 291 -4.59 -14.21 23.57
CA GLY A 291 -5.43 -15.17 22.83
C GLY A 291 -6.94 -14.88 22.93
N ASN A 292 -7.36 -14.13 23.95
CA ASN A 292 -8.75 -13.74 24.18
C ASN A 292 -9.04 -12.30 23.75
N THR A 293 -8.03 -11.54 23.33
CA THR A 293 -8.18 -10.21 22.75
C THR A 293 -8.32 -10.35 21.23
N GLY A 294 -9.49 -10.00 20.73
CA GLY A 294 -9.84 -10.05 19.30
C GLY A 294 -9.37 -8.80 18.56
N PHE A 295 -8.93 -9.00 17.32
CA PHE A 295 -8.68 -7.95 16.34
C PHE A 295 -9.21 -8.41 15.00
N LYS A 296 -9.93 -7.53 14.31
CA LYS A 296 -10.43 -7.72 12.94
C LYS A 296 -10.32 -6.41 12.19
N ARG A 297 -10.13 -6.49 10.89
CA ARG A 297 -10.17 -5.33 9.99
C ARG A 297 -11.04 -5.65 8.79
N SER A 298 -11.69 -4.62 8.25
CA SER A 298 -12.37 -4.73 6.95
C SER A 298 -11.34 -4.87 5.84
N SER A 299 -11.82 -5.15 4.63
CA SER A 299 -11.05 -4.87 3.43
C SER A 299 -10.70 -3.38 3.38
N PHE A 300 -9.52 -3.06 2.86
CA PHE A 300 -9.08 -1.69 2.66
C PHE A 300 -9.34 -1.28 1.23
N LEU A 301 -10.12 -0.22 1.04
CA LEU A 301 -10.21 0.46 -0.24
C LEU A 301 -8.91 1.24 -0.45
N VAL A 302 -8.26 1.07 -1.59
CA VAL A 302 -6.97 1.70 -1.91
C VAL A 302 -7.10 2.50 -3.20
N MET A 303 -6.58 3.73 -3.19
CA MET A 303 -6.52 4.64 -4.34
C MET A 303 -5.07 5.08 -4.51
N ASN A 304 -4.44 4.75 -5.65
CA ASN A 304 -3.02 5.03 -5.88
C ASN A 304 -2.77 5.77 -7.20
N VAL A 305 -1.67 6.50 -7.23
CA VAL A 305 -1.04 7.00 -8.46
C VAL A 305 0.39 6.50 -8.50
N LEU A 306 0.71 5.77 -9.57
CA LEU A 306 2.02 5.18 -9.82
C LEU A 306 2.65 5.78 -11.07
N TYR A 307 3.96 5.93 -11.05
CA TYR A 307 4.77 6.28 -12.22
C TYR A 307 5.74 5.14 -12.53
N VAL A 308 5.76 4.69 -13.79
CA VAL A 308 6.62 3.62 -14.30
C VAL A 308 7.75 4.24 -15.12
N PHE A 309 9.00 3.92 -14.77
CA PHE A 309 10.24 4.40 -15.39
C PHE A 309 10.70 3.49 -16.54
#